data_AF-V4QHN5-F1
#
_entry.id   AF-V4QHN5-F1
#
_cell.length_a   1.000
_cell.length_b   1.000
_cell.length_c   1.000
_cell.angle_alpha   90.00
_cell.angle_beta   90.00
_cell.angle_gamma   90.00
#
_symmetry.space_group_name_H-M   'P 1'
#
loop_
_entity.id
_entity.type
_entity.pdbx_description
1 polymer ?
#
loop_
_entity_poly.entity_id
_entity_poly.type
_entity_poly.pdbx_seq_one_letter_code
_entity_poly.pdbx_strand_id
1 'polypeptide(L)'
;MSPLTNMLVFLATLAGMEVFAWWAHKYVMHGWGWGWHKSHHEPRSGWFEKNDLYAVVFAGVGVLLIAPDPADRPRHGRLSPAGMDRRWHDGLRLSLLRRP
;
A
#
# COMPACT_ATOMS: atom_id res chain seq x y z
N MET A 1 8.51 14.97 12.11
CA MET A 1 8.49 15.79 10.89
C MET A 1 7.69 17.06 11.18
N SER A 2 8.09 18.22 10.65
CA SER A 2 7.33 19.45 10.86
C SER A 2 6.03 19.46 10.04
N PRO A 3 4.96 20.13 10.49
CA PRO A 3 3.73 20.24 9.70
C PRO A 3 3.95 20.85 8.31
N LEU A 4 4.86 21.83 8.20
CA LEU A 4 5.23 22.43 6.92
C LEU A 4 5.89 21.41 5.99
N THR A 5 6.83 20.61 6.50
CA THR A 5 7.47 19.53 5.73
C THR A 5 6.42 18.53 5.21
N ASN A 6 5.49 18.10 6.06
CA ASN A 6 4.43 17.18 5.65
C ASN A 6 3.54 17.78 4.56
N MET A 7 3.19 19.07 4.68
CA MET A 7 2.38 19.77 3.69
C MET A 7 3.10 19.88 2.34
N LEU A 8 4.39 20.21 2.34
CA LEU A 8 5.20 20.28 1.12
C LEU A 8 5.31 18.93 0.43
N VAL A 9 5.55 17.86 1.20
CA VAL A 9 5.58 16.48 0.65
C VAL A 9 4.23 16.14 0.03
N PHE A 10 3.13 16.39 0.74
CA PHE A 10 1.78 16.13 0.22
C PHE A 10 1.51 16.86 -1.10
N LEU A 11 1.75 18.18 -1.15
CA LEU A 11 1.51 18.99 -2.34
C LEU A 11 2.40 18.57 -3.52
N ALA A 12 3.68 18.28 -3.25
CA ALA A 12 4.60 17.80 -4.27
C ALA A 12 4.17 16.42 -4.82
N THR A 13 3.76 15.49 -3.95
CA THR A 13 3.23 14.19 -4.37
C THR A 13 1.94 14.34 -5.17
N LEU A 14 1.00 15.17 -4.73
CA LEU A 14 -0.26 15.42 -5.44
C LEU A 14 0.00 15.95 -6.86
N ALA A 15 0.82 17.01 -6.99
CA ALA A 15 1.15 17.58 -8.28
C ALA A 15 1.92 16.60 -9.18
N GLY A 16 2.88 15.87 -8.61
CA GLY A 16 3.63 14.84 -9.34
C GLY A 16 2.75 13.71 -9.85
N MET A 17 1.81 13.23 -9.03
CA MET A 17 0.87 12.18 -9.42
C MET A 17 -0.10 12.63 -10.49
N GLU A 18 -0.58 13.88 -10.45
CA GLU A 18 -1.44 14.45 -11.50
C GLU A 18 -0.70 14.50 -12.85
N VAL A 19 0.53 15.01 -12.86
CA VAL A 19 1.37 15.07 -14.07
C VAL A 19 1.64 13.67 -14.60
N PHE A 20 1.98 12.72 -13.71
CA PHE A 20 2.22 11.34 -14.08
C PHE A 20 0.97 10.67 -14.65
N ALA A 21 -0.19 10.83 -14.01
CA ALA A 21 -1.45 10.27 -14.46
C ALA A 21 -1.84 10.80 -15.84
N TRP A 22 -1.75 12.12 -16.04
CA TRP A 22 -1.99 12.75 -17.34
C TRP A 22 -1.05 12.19 -18.42
N TRP A 23 0.25 12.14 -18.14
CA TRP A 23 1.25 11.68 -19.10
C TRP A 23 1.08 10.19 -19.43
N ALA A 24 0.91 9.34 -18.41
CA ALA A 24 0.72 7.90 -18.58
C ALA A 24 -0.57 7.62 -19.37
N HIS A 25 -1.67 8.28 -19.03
CA HIS A 25 -2.93 8.10 -19.75
C HIS A 25 -2.80 8.53 -21.21
N LYS A 26 -2.26 9.72 -21.47
CA LYS A 26 -2.17 10.29 -22.83
C LYS A 26 -1.16 9.57 -23.73
N TYR A 27 0.03 9.25 -23.22
CA TYR A 27 1.14 8.79 -24.06
C TYR A 27 1.40 7.29 -23.97
N VAL A 28 1.09 6.66 -22.83
CA VAL A 28 1.25 5.21 -22.65
C VAL A 28 -0.05 4.50 -22.98
N MET A 29 -1.12 4.79 -22.23
CA MET A 29 -2.38 4.04 -22.34
C MET A 29 -3.12 4.31 -23.65
N HIS A 30 -3.13 5.56 -24.13
CA HIS A 30 -3.66 5.92 -25.45
C HIS A 30 -2.63 5.81 -26.60
N GLY A 31 -1.37 5.53 -26.28
CA GLY A 31 -0.32 5.30 -27.27
C GLY A 31 -0.11 3.82 -27.53
N TRP A 32 1.11 3.35 -27.28
CA TRP A 32 1.49 1.96 -27.52
C TRP A 32 0.74 0.95 -26.62
N GLY A 33 0.22 1.40 -25.48
CA GLY A 33 -0.58 0.62 -24.53
C GLY A 33 -2.08 0.53 -24.87
N TRP A 34 -2.52 1.06 -26.01
CA TRP A 34 -3.93 1.10 -26.40
C TRP A 34 -4.61 -0.27 -26.40
N GLY A 35 -3.88 -1.33 -26.76
CA GLY A 35 -4.44 -2.69 -26.77
C GLY A 35 -4.93 -3.18 -25.40
N TRP A 36 -4.37 -2.66 -24.30
CA TRP A 36 -4.86 -2.93 -22.95
C TRP A 36 -5.94 -1.92 -22.53
N HIS A 37 -5.84 -0.67 -22.98
CA HIS A 37 -6.72 0.39 -22.53
C HIS A 37 -8.07 0.45 -23.27
N LYS A 38 -8.14 -0.07 -24.49
CA LYS A 38 -9.31 0.02 -25.37
C LYS A 38 -10.62 -0.38 -24.70
N SER A 39 -10.63 -1.46 -23.92
CA SER A 39 -11.86 -1.95 -23.26
C SER A 39 -12.44 -0.94 -22.25
N HIS A 40 -11.62 -0.03 -21.71
CA HIS A 40 -12.09 1.03 -20.84
C HIS A 40 -12.94 2.09 -21.57
N HIS A 41 -12.71 2.27 -22.88
CA HIS A 41 -13.46 3.20 -23.73
C HIS A 41 -14.69 2.55 -24.38
N GLU A 42 -14.86 1.24 -24.22
CA GLU A 42 -15.97 0.47 -24.77
C GLU A 42 -16.95 0.09 -23.65
N PRO A 43 -18.21 -0.26 -23.98
CA PRO A 43 -19.13 -0.81 -22.99
C PRO A 43 -18.54 -2.05 -22.33
N ARG A 44 -18.54 -2.07 -21.00
CA ARG A 44 -17.94 -3.14 -20.21
C ARG A 44 -18.54 -4.50 -20.54
N SER A 45 -17.69 -5.51 -20.66
CA SER A 45 -18.13 -6.90 -20.85
C SER A 45 -17.60 -7.81 -19.74
N GLY A 46 -18.52 -8.41 -18.97
CA GLY A 46 -18.17 -9.37 -17.93
C GLY A 46 -17.45 -8.76 -16.72
N TRP A 47 -16.68 -9.59 -16.02
CA TRP A 47 -16.04 -9.24 -14.74
C TRP A 47 -14.60 -8.74 -14.89
N PHE A 48 -13.88 -9.23 -15.90
CA PHE A 48 -12.48 -8.89 -16.14
C PHE A 48 -12.27 -8.36 -17.56
N GLU A 49 -11.44 -7.34 -17.69
CA GLU A 49 -11.11 -6.69 -18.95
C GLU A 49 -9.61 -6.54 -19.11
N LYS A 50 -9.12 -6.41 -20.35
CA LYS A 50 -7.68 -6.22 -20.59
C LYS A 50 -7.13 -4.98 -19.89
N ASN A 51 -7.97 -3.97 -19.69
CA ASN A 51 -7.63 -2.77 -18.95
C ASN A 51 -7.24 -3.05 -17.49
N ASP A 52 -7.73 -4.15 -16.88
CA ASP A 52 -7.42 -4.51 -15.49
C ASP A 52 -5.92 -4.80 -15.29
N LEU A 53 -5.19 -5.11 -16.37
CA LEU A 53 -3.73 -5.25 -16.31
C LEU A 53 -3.04 -3.95 -15.88
N TYR A 54 -3.58 -2.77 -16.23
CA TYR A 54 -3.06 -1.51 -15.71
C TYR A 54 -3.26 -1.39 -14.20
N ALA A 55 -4.43 -1.81 -13.69
CA ALA A 55 -4.68 -1.82 -12.25
C ALA A 55 -3.68 -2.74 -11.53
N VAL A 56 -3.41 -3.93 -12.06
CA VAL A 56 -2.42 -4.86 -11.50
C VAL A 56 -1.01 -4.27 -11.52
N VAL A 57 -0.59 -3.64 -12.63
CA VAL A 57 0.74 -3.02 -12.73
C VAL A 57 0.91 -1.86 -11.75
N PHE A 58 -0.02 -0.90 -11.75
CA PHE A 58 0.08 0.27 -10.87
C PHE A 58 -0.05 -0.11 -9.39
N ALA A 59 -0.95 -1.03 -9.05
CA ALA A 59 -1.06 -1.55 -7.70
C ALA A 59 0.20 -2.31 -7.29
N GLY A 60 0.75 -3.15 -8.18
CA GLY A 60 1.99 -3.88 -7.95
C GLY A 60 3.18 -2.96 -7.66
N VAL A 61 3.35 -1.89 -8.44
CA VAL A 61 4.37 -0.87 -8.20
C VAL A 61 4.13 -0.16 -6.87
N GLY A 62 2.90 0.24 -6.57
CA GLY A 62 2.56 0.90 -5.30
C GLY A 62 2.83 0.02 -4.09
N VAL A 63 2.44 -1.26 -4.14
CA VAL A 63 2.73 -2.24 -3.10
C VAL A 63 4.23 -2.44 -2.95
N LEU A 64 4.98 -2.58 -4.04
CA LEU A 64 6.43 -2.76 -3.97
C LEU A 64 7.13 -1.58 -3.30
N LEU A 65 6.70 -0.35 -3.57
CA LEU A 65 7.29 0.86 -2.99
C LEU A 65 6.95 1.05 -1.51
N ILE A 66 5.80 0.55 -1.05
CA ILE A 66 5.34 0.69 0.34
C ILE A 66 5.70 -0.55 1.17
N ALA A 67 5.92 -1.69 0.53
CA ALA A 67 6.19 -2.95 1.20
C ALA A 67 7.40 -2.79 2.13
N PRO A 68 7.28 -3.24 3.40
CA PRO A 68 8.40 -3.21 4.31
C PRO A 68 9.54 -4.08 3.76
N ASP A 69 10.78 -3.64 3.99
CA ASP A 69 11.95 -4.42 3.63
C ASP A 69 11.82 -5.83 4.24
N PRO A 70 11.92 -6.90 3.44
CA PRO A 70 12.01 -8.26 3.95
C PRO A 70 13.08 -8.45 5.04
N ALA A 71 14.11 -7.62 5.07
CA ALA A 71 15.18 -7.58 6.07
C ALA A 71 14.79 -6.86 7.38
N ASP A 72 13.82 -5.94 7.35
CA ASP A 72 13.30 -5.22 8.53
C ASP A 72 12.24 -6.02 9.28
N ARG A 73 11.98 -7.27 8.87
CA ARG A 73 11.09 -8.15 9.62
C ARG A 73 11.63 -8.30 11.04
N PRO A 74 10.85 -7.99 12.08
CA PRO A 74 11.27 -8.22 13.44
C PRO A 74 11.65 -9.70 13.54
N ARG A 75 12.92 -9.96 13.86
CA ARG A 75 13.34 -11.26 14.37
C ARG A 75 12.66 -11.40 15.71
N HIS A 76 11.37 -11.73 15.71
CA HIS A 76 10.72 -12.27 16.89
C HIS A 76 11.52 -13.52 17.21
N GLY A 77 12.49 -13.36 18.13
CA GLY A 77 13.22 -14.47 18.71
C GLY A 77 12.16 -15.49 19.09
N ARG A 78 12.27 -16.68 18.50
CA ARG A 78 11.38 -17.83 18.70
C ARG A 78 10.88 -17.79 20.14
N LEU A 79 9.62 -17.39 20.33
CA LEU A 79 9.02 -17.41 21.65
C LEU A 79 9.06 -18.87 22.07
N SER A 80 9.96 -19.20 23.00
CA SER A 80 9.93 -20.48 23.67
C SER A 80 8.53 -20.62 24.27
N PRO A 81 7.87 -21.80 24.15
CA PRO A 81 6.57 -22.04 24.77
C PRO A 81 6.50 -21.63 26.25
N ALA A 82 7.65 -21.64 26.95
CA ALA A 82 7.81 -21.23 28.35
C ALA A 82 7.80 -19.70 28.61
N GLY A 83 7.58 -18.87 27.58
CA GLY A 83 7.46 -17.41 27.70
C GLY A 83 6.06 -16.87 27.34
N MET A 84 5.16 -17.74 26.87
CA MET A 84 3.79 -17.37 26.54
C MET A 84 2.91 -17.34 27.79
N ASP A 85 3.12 -18.24 28.75
CA ASP A 85 2.35 -18.32 29.99
C ASP A 85 2.53 -17.10 30.92
N ARG A 86 3.76 -16.64 31.12
CA ARG A 86 4.08 -15.56 32.06
C ARG A 86 3.49 -14.21 31.64
N ARG A 87 3.43 -13.91 30.33
CA ARG A 87 2.85 -12.65 29.85
C ARG A 87 1.33 -12.55 30.03
N TRP A 88 0.60 -13.66 29.96
CA TRP A 88 -0.85 -13.66 30.21
C TRP A 88 -1.17 -13.50 31.70
N HIS A 89 -0.38 -14.14 32.58
CA HIS A 89 -0.59 -14.04 34.02
C HIS A 89 -0.22 -12.64 34.58
N ASP A 90 0.87 -12.04 34.11
CA ASP A 90 1.30 -10.73 34.60
C ASP A 90 0.43 -9.57 34.09
N GLY A 91 -0.09 -9.66 32.85
CA GLY A 91 -1.01 -8.67 32.27
C GLY A 91 -2.37 -8.60 32.97
N LEU A 92 -2.86 -9.73 33.48
CA LEU A 92 -4.11 -9.79 34.27
C LEU A 92 -3.92 -9.23 35.69
N ARG A 93 -2.76 -9.43 36.32
CA ARG A 93 -2.46 -8.86 37.65
C ARG A 93 -2.35 -7.33 37.62
N LEU A 94 -1.72 -6.78 36.57
CA LEU A 94 -1.53 -5.33 36.44
C LEU A 94 -2.80 -4.57 36.04
N SER A 95 -3.77 -5.23 35.42
CA SER A 95 -5.06 -4.62 35.02
C SER A 95 -6.11 -4.61 36.15
N LEU A 96 -5.96 -5.47 37.17
CA LEU A 96 -6.82 -5.49 38.36
C LEU A 96 -6.35 -4.54 39.48
N LEU A 97 -5.06 -4.23 39.54
CA LEU A 97 -4.48 -3.28 40.51
C LEU A 97 -4.56 -1.80 40.08
N ARG A 98 -5.05 -1.53 38.86
CA ARG A 98 -5.10 -0.19 38.25
C ARG A 98 -6.52 0.30 37.98
N ARG A 99 -7.49 -0.18 38.75
CA ARG A 99 -8.84 0.39 38.81
C ARG A 99 -8.88 1.37 39.99
N PRO A 100 -9.12 2.68 39.78
CA PRO A 100 -9.46 3.57 40.88
C PRO A 100 -10.80 3.20 41.51
#